data_AF-A0AA51Q717-F1
#
_entry.id   AF-A0AA51Q717-F1
#
_cell.length_a   1.000
_cell.length_b   1.000
_cell.length_c   1.000
_cell.angle_alpha   90.00
_cell.angle_beta   90.00
_cell.angle_gamma   90.00
#
_symmetry.space_group_name_H-M   'P 1'
#
loop_
_entity.id
_entity.type
_entity.pdbx_description
1 polymer ?
#
loop_
_entity_poly.entity_id
_entity_poly.type
_entity_poly.pdbx_seq_one_letter_code
_entity_poly.pdbx_strand_id
1 'polypeptide(L)' 'MSGENFLSNARRLVGQEVEVITTEGTYTGTLLSVGSDTLVMQTRIRGRVVRLIIRLALIVALFRLIGRRGIL' A
#
# COMPACT_ATOMS: atom_id res chain seq x y z
N MET A 1 13.64 -9.04 8.51
CA MET A 1 14.04 -7.67 8.08
C MET A 1 13.98 -6.77 9.29
N SER A 2 14.97 -5.89 9.51
CA SER A 2 14.81 -4.79 10.47
C SER A 2 13.71 -3.82 9.97
N GLY A 3 13.03 -3.13 10.88
CA GLY A 3 11.97 -2.16 10.53
C GLY A 3 12.46 -1.04 9.60
N GLU A 4 13.72 -0.63 9.73
CA GLU A 4 14.35 0.39 8.88
C GLU A 4 14.48 -0.06 7.41
N ASN A 5 14.76 -1.35 7.18
CA ASN A 5 14.84 -1.92 5.83
C ASN A 5 13.45 -1.97 5.19
N PHE A 6 12.40 -2.27 5.96
CA PHE A 6 11.03 -2.24 5.45
C PHE A 6 10.62 -0.84 5.02
N LEU A 7 10.74 0.15 5.91
CA LEU A 7 10.35 1.54 5.64
C LEU A 7 11.06 2.12 4.42
N SER A 8 12.37 1.88 4.31
CA SER A 8 13.16 2.35 3.17
C SER A 8 12.70 1.72 1.85
N ASN A 9 12.39 0.42 1.84
CA ASN A 9 11.85 -0.24 0.66
C ASN A 9 10.44 0.23 0.32
N ALA A 10 9.57 0.38 1.31
CA ALA A 10 8.20 0.87 1.11
C ALA A 10 8.18 2.28 0.52
N ARG A 11 9.07 3.18 0.97
CA ARG A 11 9.20 4.54 0.40
C ARG A 11 9.55 4.54 -1.09
N ARG A 12 10.30 3.54 -1.57
CA ARG A 12 10.63 3.41 -3.01
C ARG A 12 9.42 3.04 -3.87
N LEU A 13 8.32 2.60 -3.25
CA LEU A 13 7.08 2.22 -3.93
C LEU A 13 6.04 3.35 -3.96
N VAL A 14 6.34 4.52 -3.38
CA VAL A 14 5.43 5.69 -3.45
C VAL A 14 5.16 6.06 -4.91
N GLY A 15 3.89 6.31 -5.23
CA GLY A 15 3.38 6.56 -6.57
C GLY A 15 3.09 5.31 -7.41
N GLN A 16 3.40 4.13 -6.90
CA GLN A 16 3.23 2.86 -7.63
C GLN A 16 1.99 2.11 -7.16
N GLU A 17 1.47 1.25 -8.05
CA GLU A 17 0.41 0.31 -7.68
C GLU A 17 1.00 -0.82 -6.83
N VAL A 18 0.41 -1.03 -5.67
CA VAL A 18 0.86 -2.00 -4.68
C VAL A 18 -0.27 -2.88 -4.19
N GLU A 19 0.09 -4.04 -3.68
CA GLU A 19 -0.75 -4.88 -2.85
C GLU A 19 -0.19 -4.86 -1.42
N VAL A 20 -1.06 -4.53 -0.47
CA VAL A 20 -0.77 -4.52 0.97
C VAL A 20 -1.55 -5.66 1.61
N ILE A 21 -0.83 -6.63 2.15
CA ILE A 21 -1.44 -7.71 2.95
C ILE A 21 -1.33 -7.30 4.41
N THR A 22 -2.47 -7.24 5.08
CA THR A 22 -2.59 -6.95 6.51
C THR A 22 -3.18 -8.14 7.27
N THR A 23 -3.16 -8.09 8.60
CA THR A 23 -3.88 -9.06 9.45
C THR A 23 -5.39 -9.06 9.21
N GLU A 24 -5.94 -7.95 8.70
CA GLU A 24 -7.39 -7.77 8.48
C GLU A 24 -7.83 -8.00 7.02
N GLY A 25 -6.87 -8.25 6.12
CA GLY A 25 -7.16 -8.50 4.71
C GLY A 25 -6.15 -7.87 3.74
N THR A 26 -6.45 -8.00 2.46
CA THR A 26 -5.59 -7.57 1.34
C THR A 26 -6.19 -6.36 0.63
N TYR A 27 -5.36 -5.35 0.39
CA TYR A 27 -5.76 -4.11 -0.27
C TYR A 27 -4.85 -3.81 -1.45
N THR A 28 -5.44 -3.48 -2.60
CA THR A 28 -4.72 -3.05 -3.80
C THR A 28 -5.01 -1.59 -4.11
N GLY A 29 -4.00 -0.87 -4.60
CA GLY A 29 -4.14 0.55 -4.93
C GLY A 29 -2.79 1.25 -5.08
N THR A 30 -2.84 2.55 -5.32
CA THR A 30 -1.65 3.38 -5.46
C THR A 30 -1.14 3.80 -4.08
N LEU A 31 0.12 3.51 -3.78
CA LEU A 31 0.78 3.97 -2.54
C LEU A 31 1.03 5.48 -2.61
N LEU A 32 0.45 6.25 -1.70
CA LEU A 32 0.60 7.71 -1.68
C LEU A 32 1.72 8.20 -0.77
N SER A 33 1.88 7.60 0.41
CA SER A 33 2.92 8.02 1.37
C SER A 33 3.23 6.92 2.40
N VAL A 34 4.46 6.93 2.91
CA VAL A 34 4.93 6.05 3.99
C VAL A 34 5.47 6.92 5.13
N GLY A 35 4.73 6.96 6.24
CA GLY A 35 5.12 7.62 7.48
C GLY A 35 5.92 6.71 8.40
N SER A 36 6.02 7.08 9.68
CA SER A 36 6.72 6.30 10.71
C SER A 36 5.87 5.18 11.32
N ASP A 37 4.55 5.34 11.43
CA ASP A 37 3.61 4.31 11.94
C ASP A 37 2.53 3.92 10.94
N THR A 38 2.37 4.67 9.84
CA THR A 38 1.28 4.46 8.89
C THR A 38 1.73 4.56 7.44
N LEU A 39 1.03 3.83 6.59
CA LEU A 39 1.03 3.93 5.14
C LEU A 39 -0.30 4.49 4.66
N VAL A 40 -0.29 5.35 3.65
CA VAL A 40 -1.50 5.86 3.00
C VAL A 40 -1.54 5.35 1.57
N MET A 41 -2.64 4.72 1.18
CA MET A 41 -2.88 4.31 -0.19
C MET A 41 -4.21 4.86 -0.72
N GLN A 42 -4.29 4.99 -2.03
CA GLN A 42 -5.51 5.31 -2.76
C GLN A 42 -6.02 4.07 -3.46
N THR A 43 -7.27 3.72 -3.24
CA THR A 43 -7.93 2.60 -3.94
C THR A 43 -9.27 3.04 -4.51
N ARG A 44 -9.91 2.15 -5.27
CA ARG A 44 -11.25 2.35 -5.81
C ARG A 44 -12.20 1.32 -5.22
N ILE A 45 -13.17 1.77 -4.43
CA ILE A 45 -14.22 0.92 -3.87
C ILE A 45 -15.55 1.32 -4.52
N ARG A 46 -16.20 0.38 -5.20
CA ARG A 46 -17.49 0.60 -5.89
C ARG A 46 -17.46 1.86 -6.78
N GLY A 47 -16.41 1.99 -7.59
CA GLY A 47 -16.22 3.12 -8.51
C GLY A 47 -15.73 4.42 -7.86
N ARG A 48 -15.72 4.54 -6.52
CA ARG A 48 -15.28 5.76 -5.81
C ARG A 48 -13.83 5.67 -5.40
N VAL A 49 -13.09 6.74 -5.61
CA VAL A 49 -11.72 6.89 -5.12
C VAL A 49 -11.77 7.14 -3.62
N VAL A 50 -11.08 6.31 -2.85
CA VAL A 50 -10.99 6.41 -1.39
C VAL A 50 -9.53 6.32 -0.95
N ARG A 51 -9.22 6.91 0.20
CA ARG A 51 -7.91 6.80 0.84
C ARG A 51 -8.00 5.85 2.03
N LEU A 52 -7.06 4.91 2.10
CA LEU A 52 -6.89 4.01 3.23
C LEU A 52 -5.65 4.43 4.00
N ILE A 53 -5.77 4.51 5.32
CA ILE A 53 -4.66 4.71 6.25
C ILE A 53 -4.44 3.37 6.95
N ILE A 54 -3.28 2.76 6.74
CA ILE A 54 -2.94 1.43 7.23
C ILE A 54 -1.81 1.55 8.24
N ARG A 55 -2.00 1.04 9.45
CA ARG A 55 -0.93 0.98 10.47
C ARG A 55 0.12 -0.05 10.07
N LEU A 56 1.39 0.31 10.18
CA LEU A 56 2.50 -0.58 9.83
C LEU A 56 2.51 -1.86 10.68
N ALA A 57 2.08 -1.77 11.94
CA ALA A 57 1.94 -2.92 12.83
C ALA A 57 0.97 -4.00 12.32
N LEU A 58 0.06 -3.65 11.40
CA LEU A 58 -0.89 -4.59 10.80
C LEU A 58 -0.36 -5.20 9.49
N ILE A 59 0.72 -4.66 8.91
CA ILE A 59 1.22 -5.08 7.60
C ILE A 59 2.02 -6.37 7.75
N VAL A 60 1.57 -7.40 7.04
CA VAL A 60 2.27 -8.69 6.89
C VAL A 60 3.21 -8.64 5.69
N ALA A 61 2.78 -8.06 4.56
CA ALA A 61 3.58 -7.94 3.35
C ALA A 61 3.17 -6.75 2.48
N LEU A 62 4.11 -6.30 1.64
CA LEU A 62 3.92 -5.22 0.66
C LEU A 62 4.59 -5.63 -0.65
N PHE A 63 3.80 -5.70 -1.73
CA PHE A 63 4.27 -6.06 -3.07
C PHE A 63 4.02 -4.93 -4.06
N ARG A 64 4.95 -4.74 -4.99
CA ARG A 64 4.72 -3.92 -6.19
C ARG A 64 3.97 -4.75 -7.21
N LEU A 65 2.85 -4.25 -7.71
CA LEU A 65 2.12 -4.90 -8.80
C LEU A 65 2.69 -4.45 -10.16
N ILE A 66 2.96 -5.41 -11.05
CA ILE A 66 3.46 -5.17 -12.40
C ILE A 66 2.32 -5.52 -13.37
N GLY A 67 1.53 -4.52 -13.78
CA GLY A 67 0.37 -4.73 -14.67
C GLY A 67 -0.29 -3.42 -15.13
N ARG A 68 -0.91 -3.43 -16.32
CA ARG A 68 -1.60 -2.27 -16.91
C ARG A 68 -2.87 -1.94 -16.13
N ARG A 69 -3.07 -0.63 -15.87
CA ARG A 69 -4.35 -0.03 -15.45
C ARG A 69 -5.49 -0.52 -16.36
N GLY A 70 -6.25 -1.50 -15.89
CA GLY A 70 -7.57 -1.81 -16.41
C GLY A 70 -8.57 -0.86 -15.78
N ILE A 71 -9.00 0.14 -16.54
CA ILE A 71 -10.21 0.90 -16.23
C ILE A 71 -11.38 -0.09 -16.37
N LEU A 72 -12.07 -0.37 -15.27
CA LEU A 72 -13.41 -0.93 -15.24
C LEU A 72 -14.25 -0.04 -14.32
#